data_AF-A0A0H3J0J7-F1
#
_entry.id   AF-A0A0H3J0J7-F1
#
_cell.length_a   1.000
_cell.length_b   1.000
_cell.length_c   1.000
_cell.angle_alpha   90.00
_cell.angle_beta   90.00
_cell.angle_gamma   90.00
#
_symmetry.space_group_name_H-M   'P 1'
#
loop_
_entity.id
_entity.type
_entity.pdbx_description
1 polymer ?
#
loop_
_entity_poly.entity_id
_entity_poly.type
_entity_poly.pdbx_seq_one_letter_code
_entity_poly.pdbx_strand_id
1 'polypeptide(L)'
;MKKIIIIAMSFCFTFLFGSIALAATSVNEVEPNSSASEAQLIERCNVDPAKVISGNYENQNTVIGNVTDTSDEDWYKVYLPADENTILSINSSALSGTGIFDVYDENLNLISTVLYQKDYSVMGFKAYRIGIPTSGNYYVKVSSSLTTGEYRFSIGKPTYNVGSYTYKALNPCTLTTTISSVQATYDLRNISTIPNNAIVYYLSIDGTKTNYASNQYRSIKIDGDSSWITTSMYTYVADVPVASNKILKNQWRFKLDGSVSQSYGTFSLIPEIRFSYVYPVLPQ
;
A
#
# COMPACT_ATOMS: atom_id res chain seq x y z
N MET A 1 69.99 -0.34 -2.41
CA MET A 1 68.80 0.43 -2.85
C MET A 1 67.66 -0.54 -3.16
N LYS A 2 66.80 -0.81 -2.17
CA LYS A 2 65.61 -1.68 -2.33
C LYS A 2 64.38 -0.78 -2.44
N LYS A 3 63.61 -0.95 -3.52
CA LYS A 3 62.42 -0.16 -3.83
C LYS A 3 61.30 -0.51 -2.85
N ILE A 4 60.73 0.50 -2.20
CA ILE A 4 59.51 0.38 -1.38
C ILE A 4 58.33 0.39 -2.36
N ILE A 5 57.57 -0.70 -2.38
CA ILE A 5 56.29 -0.78 -3.10
C ILE A 5 55.22 -0.37 -2.09
N ILE A 6 54.62 0.81 -2.28
CA ILE A 6 53.44 1.25 -1.54
C ILE A 6 52.23 0.65 -2.26
N ILE A 7 51.57 -0.32 -1.62
CA ILE A 7 50.25 -0.80 -2.04
C ILE A 7 49.21 0.14 -1.40
N ALA A 8 48.67 1.05 -2.20
CA ALA A 8 47.51 1.83 -1.80
C ALA A 8 46.27 0.93 -1.87
N MET A 9 45.84 0.44 -0.71
CA MET A 9 44.63 -0.36 -0.58
C MET A 9 43.43 0.61 -0.60
N SER A 10 42.81 0.73 -1.78
CA SER A 10 41.62 1.54 -1.99
C SER A 10 40.45 0.94 -1.19
N PHE A 11 40.11 1.56 -0.07
CA PHE A 11 38.90 1.24 0.69
C PHE A 11 37.68 1.70 -0.13
N CYS A 12 37.06 0.77 -0.84
CA CYS A 12 35.75 0.98 -1.44
C CYS A 12 34.73 1.13 -0.29
N PHE A 13 34.47 2.37 0.12
CA PHE A 13 33.32 2.68 0.97
C PHE A 13 32.06 2.49 0.14
N THR A 14 31.47 1.29 0.20
CA THR A 14 30.08 1.11 -0.21
C THR A 14 29.21 1.85 0.80
N PHE A 15 28.80 3.07 0.46
CA PHE A 15 27.68 3.72 1.11
C PHE A 15 26.44 2.85 0.87
N LEU A 16 26.13 1.99 1.84
CA LEU A 16 24.81 1.40 1.98
C LEU A 16 23.87 2.54 2.35
N PHE A 17 23.30 3.20 1.35
CA PHE A 17 22.10 4.02 1.53
C PHE A 17 20.94 3.09 1.89
N GLY A 18 20.93 2.59 3.13
CA GLY A 18 19.76 1.92 3.67
C GLY A 18 18.63 2.94 3.77
N SER A 19 17.48 2.63 3.18
CA SER A 19 16.25 3.35 3.46
C SER A 19 15.96 3.22 4.96
N ILE A 20 15.86 4.34 5.67
CA ILE A 20 15.50 4.36 7.09
C ILE A 20 14.02 3.95 7.19
N ALA A 21 13.76 2.83 7.86
CA ALA A 21 12.40 2.48 8.29
C ALA A 21 12.06 3.35 9.51
N LEU A 22 11.05 4.20 9.36
CA LEU A 22 10.48 4.96 10.48
C LEU A 22 9.22 4.25 10.97
N ALA A 23 9.07 4.15 12.29
CA ALA A 23 7.88 3.60 12.90
C ALA A 23 6.70 4.57 12.79
N ALA A 24 5.49 4.02 12.90
CA ALA A 24 4.29 4.82 13.09
C ALA A 24 4.37 5.63 14.39
N THR A 25 3.79 6.82 14.41
CA THR A 25 3.69 7.65 15.61
C THR A 25 2.41 7.30 16.35
N SER A 26 2.52 7.00 17.64
CA SER A 26 1.36 6.84 18.53
C SER A 26 1.35 7.96 19.56
N VAL A 27 0.20 8.62 19.70
CA VAL A 27 -0.06 9.64 20.71
C VAL A 27 -1.04 9.05 21.70
N ASN A 28 -0.63 8.96 22.96
CA ASN A 28 -1.57 8.59 24.02
C ASN A 28 -2.48 9.79 24.34
N GLU A 29 -3.70 9.50 24.75
CA GLU A 29 -4.61 10.50 25.30
C GLU A 29 -3.95 11.25 26.46
N VAL A 30 -4.34 12.52 26.62
CA VAL A 30 -3.91 13.38 27.72
C VAL A 30 -5.12 14.10 28.28
N GLU A 31 -5.44 13.80 29.53
CA GLU A 31 -6.53 14.41 30.27
C GLU A 31 -6.13 15.75 30.93
N PRO A 32 -7.06 16.71 31.08
CA PRO A 32 -8.45 16.66 30.63
C PRO A 32 -8.58 16.91 29.12
N ASN A 33 -9.39 16.11 28.44
CA ASN A 33 -9.84 16.34 27.05
C ASN A 33 -11.38 16.25 26.94
N SER A 34 -12.08 16.48 28.06
CA SER A 34 -13.51 16.20 28.26
C SER A 34 -14.49 17.11 27.49
N SER A 35 -13.98 18.01 26.65
CA SER A 35 -14.78 18.96 25.89
C SER A 35 -14.07 19.42 24.62
N ALA A 36 -14.82 19.93 23.65
CA ALA A 36 -14.24 20.48 22.42
C ALA A 36 -13.24 21.63 22.66
N SER A 37 -13.43 22.42 23.73
CA SER A 37 -12.49 23.48 24.14
C SER A 37 -11.19 22.96 24.75
N GLU A 38 -11.21 21.75 25.29
CA GLU A 38 -10.07 21.05 25.90
C GLU A 38 -9.46 20.02 24.94
N ALA A 39 -9.96 19.97 23.70
CA ALA A 39 -9.62 18.92 22.75
C ALA A 39 -8.11 18.80 22.54
N GLN A 40 -7.60 17.58 22.67
CA GLN A 40 -6.19 17.29 22.46
C GLN A 40 -5.83 17.45 20.98
N LEU A 41 -4.81 18.27 20.69
CA LEU A 41 -4.31 18.43 19.32
C LEU A 41 -3.61 17.14 18.86
N ILE A 42 -4.03 16.63 17.70
CA ILE A 42 -3.42 15.47 17.06
C ILE A 42 -3.05 15.79 15.61
N GLU A 43 -2.13 14.99 15.07
CA GLU A 43 -1.79 15.06 13.66
C GLU A 43 -2.62 14.08 12.84
N ARG A 44 -3.00 14.49 11.62
CA ARG A 44 -3.68 13.60 10.68
C ARG A 44 -2.75 12.48 10.21
N CYS A 45 -3.33 11.35 9.86
CA CYS A 45 -2.66 10.29 9.12
C CYS A 45 -2.41 10.75 7.67
N ASN A 46 -1.17 10.66 7.20
CA ASN A 46 -0.76 11.05 5.85
C ASN A 46 0.38 10.19 5.32
N VAL A 47 0.24 8.87 5.48
CA VAL A 47 1.24 7.89 5.05
C VAL A 47 1.46 7.96 3.53
N ASP A 48 2.72 7.89 3.11
CA ASP A 48 3.10 7.72 1.71
C ASP A 48 3.18 6.22 1.35
N PRO A 49 2.32 5.70 0.45
CA PRO A 49 2.36 4.29 0.06
C PRO A 49 3.70 3.87 -0.54
N ALA A 50 4.46 4.78 -1.16
CA ALA A 50 5.78 4.49 -1.70
C ALA A 50 6.85 4.27 -0.62
N LYS A 51 6.63 4.75 0.61
CA LYS A 51 7.53 4.52 1.76
C LYS A 51 7.18 3.22 2.49
N VAL A 52 5.88 2.86 2.52
CA VAL A 52 5.37 1.66 3.19
C VAL A 52 5.98 0.37 2.65
N ILE A 53 6.30 0.31 1.34
CA ILE A 53 6.95 -0.87 0.73
C ILE A 53 8.32 -1.20 1.35
N SER A 54 8.96 -0.21 1.98
CA SER A 54 10.25 -0.35 2.67
C SER A 54 10.11 -0.44 4.20
N GLY A 55 8.86 -0.57 4.70
CA GLY A 55 8.56 -0.59 6.13
C GLY A 55 8.65 0.77 6.81
N ASN A 56 8.64 1.87 6.04
CA ASN A 56 8.60 3.22 6.58
C ASN A 56 7.14 3.71 6.67
N TYR A 57 6.69 3.92 7.89
CA TYR A 57 5.33 4.31 8.27
C TYR A 57 5.29 5.74 8.84
N GLU A 58 6.22 6.60 8.43
CA GLU A 58 6.22 8.02 8.79
C GLU A 58 4.86 8.66 8.46
N ASN A 59 4.38 9.53 9.35
CA ASN A 59 3.06 10.16 9.30
C ASN A 59 1.87 9.17 9.38
N GLN A 60 2.11 7.92 9.80
CA GLN A 60 1.04 7.08 10.33
C GLN A 60 0.77 7.49 11.77
N ASN A 61 0.02 8.57 11.93
CA ASN A 61 -0.32 9.13 13.23
C ASN A 61 -1.57 8.43 13.79
N THR A 62 -1.41 7.75 14.92
CA THR A 62 -2.47 7.00 15.62
C THR A 62 -2.64 7.55 17.03
N VAL A 63 -3.89 7.73 17.45
CA VAL A 63 -4.27 8.03 18.82
C VAL A 63 -4.55 6.72 19.56
N ILE A 64 -4.12 6.65 20.82
CA ILE A 64 -4.45 5.58 21.75
C ILE A 64 -5.12 6.24 22.95
N GLY A 65 -6.36 5.88 23.22
CA GLY A 65 -7.09 6.37 24.37
C GLY A 65 -7.92 5.28 25.03
N ASN A 66 -8.65 5.63 26.07
CA ASN A 66 -9.42 4.73 26.89
C ASN A 66 -10.61 5.47 27.48
N VAL A 67 -11.82 5.08 27.05
CA VAL A 67 -13.06 5.52 27.70
C VAL A 67 -13.08 4.90 29.10
N THR A 68 -12.79 5.69 30.12
CA THR A 68 -12.58 5.24 31.50
C THR A 68 -13.89 4.93 32.22
N ASP A 69 -14.95 5.67 31.92
CA ASP A 69 -16.32 5.44 32.38
C ASP A 69 -17.37 5.84 31.33
N THR A 70 -18.65 5.56 31.58
CA THR A 70 -19.72 5.78 30.59
C THR A 70 -20.14 7.25 30.41
N SER A 71 -19.61 8.16 31.22
CA SER A 71 -19.75 9.60 31.09
C SER A 71 -18.51 10.28 30.50
N ASP A 72 -17.47 9.51 30.24
CA ASP A 72 -16.22 9.97 29.67
C ASP A 72 -16.39 10.38 28.20
N GLU A 73 -15.79 11.51 27.84
CA GLU A 73 -15.79 12.06 26.49
C GLU A 73 -14.38 12.51 26.11
N ASP A 74 -13.74 11.82 25.18
CA ASP A 74 -12.45 12.25 24.68
C ASP A 74 -12.61 13.11 23.43
N TRP A 75 -12.15 14.36 23.49
CA TRP A 75 -12.15 15.25 22.34
C TRP A 75 -10.75 15.44 21.76
N TYR A 76 -10.63 15.30 20.44
CA TYR A 76 -9.39 15.50 19.69
C TYR A 76 -9.59 16.52 18.59
N LYS A 77 -8.63 17.43 18.39
CA LYS A 77 -8.63 18.43 17.32
C LYS A 77 -7.58 18.09 16.27
N VAL A 78 -7.96 18.17 14.99
CA VAL A 78 -7.08 17.84 13.86
C VAL A 78 -7.32 18.78 12.68
N TYR A 79 -6.25 19.21 12.00
CA TYR A 79 -6.38 19.91 10.73
C TYR A 79 -6.48 18.90 9.57
N LEU A 80 -7.53 19.02 8.75
CA LEU A 80 -7.77 18.16 7.60
C LEU A 80 -7.95 19.00 6.32
N PRO A 81 -7.36 18.59 5.18
CA PRO A 81 -7.67 19.18 3.89
C PRO A 81 -9.05 18.72 3.40
N ALA A 82 -9.69 19.50 2.53
CA ALA A 82 -10.86 19.07 1.79
C ALA A 82 -10.55 17.80 0.97
N ASP A 83 -11.20 16.68 1.30
CA ASP A 83 -11.05 15.39 0.64
C ASP A 83 -12.23 14.47 0.97
N GLU A 84 -13.05 14.16 -0.04
CA GLU A 84 -14.16 13.19 0.03
C GLU A 84 -13.69 11.75 0.36
N ASN A 85 -12.38 11.49 0.29
CA ASN A 85 -11.76 10.21 0.60
C ASN A 85 -11.10 10.16 1.97
N THR A 86 -11.31 11.16 2.83
CA THR A 86 -10.82 11.10 4.22
C THR A 86 -11.37 9.87 4.93
N ILE A 87 -10.46 9.10 5.52
CA ILE A 87 -10.71 7.86 6.24
C ILE A 87 -10.50 8.08 7.74
N LEU A 88 -11.45 7.59 8.54
CA LEU A 88 -11.27 7.34 9.96
C LEU A 88 -11.08 5.84 10.15
N SER A 89 -9.92 5.44 10.63
CA SER A 89 -9.55 4.04 10.89
C SER A 89 -9.63 3.79 12.39
N ILE A 90 -10.42 2.80 12.82
CA ILE A 90 -10.71 2.53 14.24
C ILE A 90 -10.35 1.09 14.59
N ASN A 91 -9.69 0.89 15.73
CA ASN A 91 -9.45 -0.40 16.35
C ASN A 91 -9.72 -0.33 17.86
N SER A 92 -10.77 -1.00 18.31
CA SER A 92 -11.04 -1.26 19.73
C SER A 92 -11.58 -2.68 19.87
N SER A 93 -11.20 -3.36 20.95
CA SER A 93 -11.79 -4.65 21.33
C SER A 93 -12.92 -4.52 22.35
N ALA A 94 -13.05 -3.36 22.98
CA ALA A 94 -13.99 -3.13 24.07
C ALA A 94 -15.22 -2.34 23.63
N LEU A 95 -15.06 -1.41 22.69
CA LEU A 95 -16.11 -0.52 22.22
C LEU A 95 -16.87 -1.13 21.04
N SER A 96 -18.21 -1.03 21.05
CA SER A 96 -19.08 -1.40 19.93
C SER A 96 -20.43 -0.70 20.03
N GLY A 97 -20.86 -0.02 18.97
CA GLY A 97 -22.09 0.78 18.95
C GLY A 97 -22.06 1.92 17.94
N THR A 98 -23.17 2.65 17.86
CA THR A 98 -23.32 3.87 17.05
C THR A 98 -22.92 5.09 17.86
N GLY A 99 -22.27 6.08 17.23
CA GLY A 99 -21.96 7.35 17.88
C GLY A 99 -20.78 7.28 18.83
N ILE A 100 -20.00 6.19 18.76
CA ILE A 100 -18.78 6.06 19.56
C ILE A 100 -17.70 6.99 19.02
N PHE A 101 -17.63 7.16 17.71
CA PHE A 101 -16.75 8.11 17.05
C PHE A 101 -17.62 9.05 16.23
N ASP A 102 -17.73 10.28 16.70
CA ASP A 102 -18.38 11.37 15.99
C ASP A 102 -17.33 12.35 15.47
N VAL A 103 -17.52 12.84 14.25
CA VAL A 103 -16.65 13.86 13.64
C VAL A 103 -17.43 15.15 13.47
N TYR A 104 -16.88 16.26 13.95
CA TYR A 104 -17.47 17.59 13.88
C TYR A 104 -16.56 18.57 13.13
N ASP A 105 -17.14 19.59 12.51
CA ASP A 105 -16.37 20.73 11.97
C ASP A 105 -15.95 21.74 13.04
N GLU A 106 -15.25 22.81 12.65
CA GLU A 106 -14.78 23.86 13.57
C GLU A 106 -15.93 24.59 14.30
N ASN A 107 -17.15 24.58 13.75
CA ASN A 107 -18.34 25.17 14.37
C ASN A 107 -19.15 24.16 15.19
N LEU A 108 -18.61 22.96 15.40
CA LEU A 108 -19.25 21.84 16.08
C LEU A 108 -20.52 21.33 15.40
N ASN A 109 -20.66 21.51 14.08
CA ASN A 109 -21.67 20.80 13.31
C ASN A 109 -21.21 19.37 13.09
N LEU A 110 -22.11 18.40 13.32
CA LEU A 110 -21.83 16.99 13.10
C LEU A 110 -21.64 16.71 11.59
N ILE A 111 -20.48 16.18 11.24
CA ILE A 111 -20.12 15.76 9.89
C ILE A 111 -20.43 14.28 9.67
N SER A 112 -20.10 13.45 10.66
CA SER A 112 -20.29 12.00 10.56
C SER A 112 -20.44 11.35 11.93
N THR A 113 -21.31 10.34 11.99
CA THR A 113 -21.44 9.43 13.13
C THR A 113 -21.08 8.03 12.66
N VAL A 114 -20.11 7.40 13.32
CA VAL A 114 -19.68 6.05 12.96
C VAL A 114 -20.47 5.00 13.74
N LEU A 115 -21.01 4.02 13.01
CA LEU A 115 -21.41 2.73 13.57
C LEU A 115 -20.17 1.84 13.67
N TYR A 116 -19.56 1.82 14.85
CA TYR A 116 -18.42 0.97 15.13
C TYR A 116 -18.88 -0.41 15.57
N GLN A 117 -18.48 -1.43 14.81
CA GLN A 117 -18.69 -2.82 15.19
C GLN A 117 -17.38 -3.54 14.92
N LYS A 118 -16.79 -4.11 15.97
CA LYS A 118 -15.60 -4.91 15.82
C LYS A 118 -15.92 -6.11 14.93
N ASP A 119 -15.17 -6.23 13.84
CA ASP A 119 -15.14 -7.43 13.04
C ASP A 119 -13.96 -8.29 13.52
N TYR A 120 -14.27 -9.40 14.17
CA TYR A 120 -13.27 -10.35 14.68
C TYR A 120 -12.57 -11.14 13.57
N SER A 121 -13.10 -11.13 12.34
CA SER A 121 -12.47 -11.76 11.18
C SER A 121 -11.38 -10.89 10.55
N VAL A 122 -11.35 -9.59 10.88
CA VAL A 122 -10.39 -8.62 10.35
C VAL A 122 -9.43 -8.20 11.46
N MET A 123 -8.15 -8.57 11.31
CA MET A 123 -7.08 -8.04 12.16
C MET A 123 -6.78 -6.58 11.81
N GLY A 124 -6.62 -5.74 12.83
CA GLY A 124 -6.23 -4.33 12.69
C GLY A 124 -7.41 -3.36 12.68
N PHE A 125 -7.21 -2.23 11.99
CA PHE A 125 -8.16 -1.13 11.91
C PHE A 125 -9.30 -1.44 10.94
N LYS A 126 -10.52 -1.03 11.32
CA LYS A 126 -11.67 -0.93 10.44
C LYS A 126 -11.77 0.50 9.92
N ALA A 127 -11.83 0.67 8.61
CA ALA A 127 -11.85 1.98 7.96
C ALA A 127 -13.28 2.46 7.68
N TYR A 128 -13.53 3.75 7.90
CA TYR A 128 -14.78 4.44 7.65
C TYR A 128 -14.52 5.68 6.81
N ARG A 129 -15.31 5.88 5.75
CA ARG A 129 -15.23 7.08 4.93
C ARG A 129 -16.04 8.18 5.60
N ILE A 130 -15.37 9.29 5.91
CA ILE A 130 -15.99 10.45 6.55
C ILE A 130 -16.30 11.52 5.50
N GLY A 131 -15.33 11.81 4.62
CA GLY A 131 -15.42 12.91 3.66
C GLY A 131 -15.30 14.27 4.35
N ILE A 132 -14.34 15.07 3.92
CA ILE A 132 -14.09 16.40 4.49
C ILE A 132 -14.42 17.45 3.42
N PRO A 133 -15.48 18.25 3.59
CA PRO A 133 -15.97 19.15 2.55
C PRO A 133 -15.07 20.38 2.36
N THR A 134 -14.45 20.88 3.43
CA THR A 134 -13.63 22.09 3.41
C THR A 134 -12.36 21.87 4.20
N SER A 135 -11.26 22.52 3.79
CA SER A 135 -10.02 22.45 4.56
C SER A 135 -10.17 23.25 5.86
N GLY A 136 -9.83 22.66 6.99
CA GLY A 136 -9.99 23.31 8.28
C GLY A 136 -9.70 22.40 9.46
N ASN A 137 -9.98 22.92 10.64
CA ASN A 137 -9.95 22.12 11.86
C ASN A 137 -11.26 21.33 12.00
N TYR A 138 -11.11 20.10 12.47
CA TYR A 138 -12.19 19.19 12.78
C TYR A 138 -11.94 18.58 14.16
N TYR A 139 -13.02 18.08 14.76
CA TYR A 139 -12.97 17.39 16.03
C TYR A 139 -13.40 15.94 15.86
N VAL A 140 -12.70 15.03 16.53
CA VAL A 140 -13.16 13.66 16.74
C VAL A 140 -13.53 13.56 18.21
N LYS A 141 -14.79 13.25 18.48
CA LYS A 141 -15.28 12.94 19.83
C LYS A 141 -15.38 11.42 19.95
N VAL A 142 -14.78 10.88 21.01
CA VAL A 142 -14.91 9.48 21.38
C VAL A 142 -15.66 9.39 22.70
N SER A 143 -16.81 8.72 22.71
CA SER A 143 -17.55 8.49 23.95
C SER A 143 -18.40 7.24 23.86
N SER A 144 -18.77 6.64 24.99
CA SER A 144 -19.66 5.49 25.00
C SER A 144 -20.50 5.44 26.26
N SER A 145 -21.81 5.41 26.09
CA SER A 145 -22.77 5.31 27.21
C SER A 145 -22.97 3.88 27.72
N LEU A 146 -22.36 2.88 27.06
CA LEU A 146 -22.61 1.45 27.33
C LEU A 146 -21.36 0.67 27.69
N THR A 147 -20.20 1.03 27.14
CA THR A 147 -18.97 0.25 27.23
C THR A 147 -17.78 1.14 27.50
N THR A 148 -16.85 0.68 28.33
CA THR A 148 -15.57 1.34 28.60
C THR A 148 -14.44 0.55 27.95
N GLY A 149 -13.27 1.16 27.80
CA GLY A 149 -12.04 0.47 27.41
C GLY A 149 -11.22 1.16 26.32
N GLU A 150 -10.05 0.56 26.06
CA GLU A 150 -9.06 1.10 25.12
C GLU A 150 -9.63 1.18 23.70
N TYR A 151 -9.28 2.26 23.02
CA TYR A 151 -9.47 2.43 21.60
C TYR A 151 -8.22 3.00 20.94
N ARG A 152 -8.13 2.76 19.64
CA ARG A 152 -7.12 3.35 18.78
C ARG A 152 -7.77 3.89 17.53
N PHE A 153 -7.38 5.07 17.09
CA PHE A 153 -7.85 5.58 15.81
C PHE A 153 -6.81 6.42 15.07
N SER A 154 -7.03 6.59 13.77
CA SER A 154 -6.31 7.56 12.94
C SER A 154 -7.26 8.19 11.94
N ILE A 155 -7.11 9.48 11.64
CA ILE A 155 -7.97 10.18 10.68
C ILE A 155 -7.13 10.91 9.63
N GLY A 156 -7.54 10.84 8.36
CA GLY A 156 -6.84 11.48 7.24
C GLY A 156 -6.78 10.56 6.02
N LYS A 157 -5.57 10.34 5.49
CA LYS A 157 -5.36 9.32 4.44
C LYS A 157 -5.46 7.91 5.03
N PRO A 158 -5.82 6.90 4.21
CA PRO A 158 -5.82 5.52 4.66
C PRO A 158 -4.41 5.06 5.07
N THR A 159 -4.36 4.09 5.97
CA THR A 159 -3.17 3.25 6.16
C THR A 159 -3.02 2.29 4.98
N TYR A 160 -1.81 1.77 4.75
CA TYR A 160 -1.53 0.87 3.63
C TYR A 160 -0.96 -0.46 4.11
N ASN A 161 -1.33 -1.51 3.39
CA ASN A 161 -0.75 -2.84 3.53
C ASN A 161 -0.02 -3.22 2.24
N VAL A 162 0.87 -4.21 2.36
CA VAL A 162 1.56 -4.82 1.21
C VAL A 162 1.08 -6.24 1.02
N GLY A 163 1.05 -6.69 -0.23
CA GLY A 163 0.67 -8.04 -0.60
C GLY A 163 1.37 -8.49 -1.86
N SER A 164 1.11 -9.73 -2.25
CA SER A 164 1.50 -10.20 -3.58
C SER A 164 0.47 -11.17 -4.14
N TYR A 165 0.42 -11.24 -5.47
CA TYR A 165 -0.45 -12.15 -6.21
C TYR A 165 0.35 -12.74 -7.37
N THR A 166 0.24 -14.05 -7.56
CA THR A 166 0.90 -14.75 -8.66
C THR A 166 -0.13 -15.19 -9.68
N TYR A 167 -0.03 -14.64 -10.89
CA TYR A 167 -0.80 -15.08 -12.04
C TYR A 167 -0.03 -16.17 -12.79
N LYS A 168 -0.68 -17.30 -13.06
CA LYS A 168 -0.14 -18.38 -13.89
C LYS A 168 -0.87 -18.41 -15.22
N ALA A 169 -0.15 -18.18 -16.31
CA ALA A 169 -0.73 -18.27 -17.64
C ALA A 169 -1.10 -19.72 -17.97
N LEU A 170 -2.17 -19.91 -18.73
CA LEU A 170 -2.59 -21.24 -19.19
C LEU A 170 -1.90 -21.66 -20.49
N ASN A 171 -1.54 -20.69 -21.33
CA ASN A 171 -1.02 -20.92 -22.67
C ASN A 171 0.44 -20.43 -22.80
N PRO A 172 1.28 -21.15 -23.55
CA PRO A 172 2.64 -20.73 -23.81
C PRO A 172 2.70 -19.55 -24.80
N CYS A 173 3.60 -18.63 -24.53
CA CYS A 173 4.12 -17.68 -25.51
C CYS A 173 5.29 -18.33 -26.23
N THR A 174 5.20 -18.49 -27.56
CA THR A 174 6.19 -19.24 -28.34
C THR A 174 6.90 -18.37 -29.37
N LEU A 175 8.23 -18.34 -29.28
CA LEU A 175 9.12 -17.79 -30.29
C LEU A 175 9.56 -18.90 -31.24
N THR A 176 9.86 -18.52 -32.47
CA THR A 176 10.40 -19.41 -33.50
C THR A 176 11.64 -18.77 -34.12
N THR A 177 12.28 -19.44 -35.07
CA THR A 177 13.39 -18.88 -35.84
C THR A 177 12.99 -17.63 -36.66
N THR A 178 11.70 -17.42 -36.93
CA THR A 178 11.16 -16.28 -37.70
C THR A 178 10.29 -15.35 -36.87
N ILE A 179 9.87 -15.76 -35.66
CA ILE A 179 9.05 -14.96 -34.75
C ILE A 179 9.88 -14.64 -33.51
N SER A 180 10.34 -13.39 -33.42
CA SER A 180 11.18 -12.90 -32.32
C SER A 180 10.43 -12.13 -31.24
N SER A 181 9.12 -11.92 -31.40
CA SER A 181 8.27 -11.19 -30.46
C SER A 181 6.86 -11.74 -30.49
N VAL A 182 6.31 -12.06 -29.32
CA VAL A 182 4.92 -12.47 -29.13
C VAL A 182 4.30 -11.76 -27.95
N GLN A 183 2.98 -11.55 -28.00
CA GLN A 183 2.23 -10.91 -26.94
C GLN A 183 1.04 -11.76 -26.50
N ALA A 184 0.65 -11.61 -25.24
CA ALA A 184 -0.54 -12.22 -24.66
C ALA A 184 -1.24 -11.21 -23.76
N THR A 185 -2.54 -11.43 -23.52
CA THR A 185 -3.36 -10.59 -22.65
C THR A 185 -3.87 -11.42 -21.47
N TYR A 186 -3.77 -10.86 -20.27
CA TYR A 186 -4.20 -11.46 -19.01
C TYR A 186 -5.18 -10.52 -18.31
N ASP A 187 -6.38 -11.00 -18.02
CA ASP A 187 -7.42 -10.19 -17.35
C ASP A 187 -7.45 -10.49 -15.85
N LEU A 188 -7.07 -9.51 -15.04
CA LEU A 188 -7.02 -9.60 -13.58
C LEU A 188 -8.13 -8.76 -12.91
N ARG A 189 -9.06 -8.18 -13.67
CA ARG A 189 -10.07 -7.24 -13.14
C ARG A 189 -10.98 -7.85 -12.09
N ASN A 190 -11.32 -9.13 -12.26
CA ASN A 190 -12.34 -9.83 -11.47
C ASN A 190 -11.77 -10.85 -10.45
N ILE A 191 -10.51 -10.68 -10.03
CA ILE A 191 -9.90 -11.57 -9.03
C ILE A 191 -10.28 -11.08 -7.62
N SER A 192 -11.10 -11.86 -6.90
CA SER A 192 -11.63 -11.50 -5.58
C SER A 192 -10.57 -11.41 -4.48
N THR A 193 -9.50 -12.19 -4.59
CA THR A 193 -8.40 -12.20 -3.60
C THR A 193 -7.47 -11.00 -3.72
N ILE A 194 -7.55 -10.23 -4.81
CA ILE A 194 -6.78 -9.00 -4.97
C ILE A 194 -7.55 -7.85 -4.31
N PRO A 195 -6.93 -7.09 -3.39
CA PRO A 195 -7.56 -5.91 -2.83
C PRO A 195 -7.88 -4.84 -3.88
N ASN A 196 -8.94 -4.06 -3.65
CA ASN A 196 -9.21 -2.89 -4.48
C ASN A 196 -8.08 -1.86 -4.35
N ASN A 197 -7.84 -1.10 -5.42
CA ASN A 197 -6.79 -0.07 -5.48
C ASN A 197 -5.37 -0.58 -5.14
N ALA A 198 -5.09 -1.87 -5.36
CA ALA A 198 -3.75 -2.41 -5.26
C ALA A 198 -2.85 -1.86 -6.37
N ILE A 199 -1.81 -1.12 -5.99
CA ILE A 199 -0.82 -0.51 -6.88
C ILE A 199 0.41 -1.41 -6.92
N VAL A 200 0.77 -1.89 -8.11
CA VAL A 200 1.96 -2.71 -8.33
C VAL A 200 3.21 -1.85 -8.09
N TYR A 201 4.11 -2.33 -7.25
CA TYR A 201 5.41 -1.69 -7.02
C TYR A 201 6.60 -2.56 -7.45
N TYR A 202 6.40 -3.86 -7.66
CA TYR A 202 7.44 -4.77 -8.09
C TYR A 202 6.86 -5.95 -8.85
N LEU A 203 7.61 -6.41 -9.86
CA LEU A 203 7.25 -7.51 -10.75
C LEU A 203 8.37 -8.54 -10.79
N SER A 204 7.98 -9.81 -10.81
CA SER A 204 8.83 -10.93 -11.22
C SER A 204 8.09 -11.74 -12.27
N ILE A 205 8.69 -11.90 -13.45
CA ILE A 205 8.11 -12.65 -14.56
C ILE A 205 8.97 -13.90 -14.76
N ASP A 206 8.58 -15.01 -14.15
CA ASP A 206 9.22 -16.30 -14.39
C ASP A 206 8.33 -17.21 -15.26
N GLY A 207 8.55 -18.52 -15.20
CA GLY A 207 7.64 -19.51 -15.77
C GLY A 207 8.34 -20.75 -16.29
N THR A 208 7.54 -21.70 -16.77
CA THR A 208 8.04 -22.95 -17.34
C THR A 208 8.53 -22.70 -18.77
N LYS A 209 9.78 -23.07 -19.04
CA LYS A 209 10.46 -22.86 -20.32
C LYS A 209 10.68 -24.18 -21.05
N THR A 210 10.59 -24.13 -22.38
CA THR A 210 11.04 -25.21 -23.27
C THR A 210 12.07 -24.64 -24.24
N ASN A 211 13.20 -25.35 -24.39
CA ASN A 211 14.36 -24.95 -25.20
C ASN A 211 14.97 -23.60 -24.76
N TYR A 212 15.71 -22.97 -25.66
CA TYR A 212 16.50 -21.77 -25.40
C TYR A 212 16.26 -20.69 -26.45
N ALA A 213 16.25 -19.43 -25.98
CA ALA A 213 16.35 -18.24 -26.80
C ALA A 213 17.46 -17.33 -26.24
N SER A 214 18.23 -16.67 -27.10
CA SER A 214 19.14 -15.59 -26.69
C SER A 214 18.41 -14.25 -26.62
N ASN A 215 18.99 -13.26 -25.93
CA ASN A 215 18.44 -11.90 -25.84
C ASN A 215 16.97 -11.85 -25.37
N GLN A 216 16.64 -12.69 -24.39
CA GLN A 216 15.28 -12.78 -23.86
C GLN A 216 14.91 -11.55 -23.04
N TYR A 217 13.87 -10.83 -23.46
CA TYR A 217 13.24 -9.79 -22.66
C TYR A 217 11.80 -10.16 -22.36
N ARG A 218 11.39 -9.84 -21.13
CA ARG A 218 10.02 -10.00 -20.67
C ARG A 218 9.52 -8.62 -20.30
N SER A 219 8.37 -8.25 -20.85
CA SER A 219 7.78 -6.95 -20.61
C SER A 219 6.31 -7.09 -20.33
N ILE A 220 5.77 -6.21 -19.50
CA ILE A 220 4.34 -6.15 -19.23
C ILE A 220 3.87 -4.70 -19.16
N LYS A 221 2.60 -4.46 -19.46
CA LYS A 221 1.94 -3.15 -19.27
C LYS A 221 0.45 -3.32 -19.05
N ILE A 222 -0.20 -2.32 -18.51
CA ILE A 222 -1.66 -2.26 -18.53
C ILE A 222 -2.12 -2.09 -19.98
N ASP A 223 -3.21 -2.74 -20.35
CA ASP A 223 -3.78 -2.58 -21.67
C ASP A 223 -4.19 -1.11 -21.91
N GLY A 224 -3.92 -0.61 -23.11
CA GLY A 224 -4.00 0.82 -23.40
C GLY A 224 -2.76 1.68 -23.04
N ASP A 225 -1.87 1.24 -22.13
CA ASP A 225 -0.63 1.99 -21.86
C ASP A 225 0.28 2.05 -23.09
N SER A 226 1.01 3.16 -23.24
CA SER A 226 2.03 3.32 -24.27
C SER A 226 3.36 2.65 -23.88
N SER A 227 3.78 2.77 -22.63
CA SER A 227 5.07 2.27 -22.13
C SER A 227 4.99 0.83 -21.63
N TRP A 228 6.08 0.09 -21.86
CA TRP A 228 6.29 -1.25 -21.32
C TRP A 228 7.13 -1.17 -20.03
N ILE A 229 6.77 -1.96 -19.04
CA ILE A 229 7.65 -2.27 -17.91
C ILE A 229 8.48 -3.47 -18.35
N THR A 230 9.75 -3.23 -18.68
CA THR A 230 10.67 -4.28 -19.12
C THR A 230 11.52 -4.75 -17.95
N THR A 231 11.54 -6.06 -17.73
CA THR A 231 12.34 -6.65 -16.65
C THR A 231 13.82 -6.69 -17.01
N SER A 232 14.66 -6.65 -15.98
CA SER A 232 16.09 -6.92 -16.11
C SER A 232 16.33 -8.30 -16.75
N MET A 233 17.30 -8.36 -17.66
CA MET A 233 17.67 -9.61 -18.31
C MET A 233 18.19 -10.61 -17.27
N TYR A 234 17.92 -11.90 -17.46
CA TYR A 234 18.31 -13.03 -16.60
C TYR A 234 17.60 -13.14 -15.25
N THR A 235 17.34 -12.03 -14.56
CA THR A 235 16.60 -12.02 -13.29
C THR A 235 15.09 -11.93 -13.51
N TYR A 236 14.67 -11.29 -14.61
CA TYR A 236 13.27 -11.09 -14.98
C TYR A 236 12.43 -10.37 -13.92
N VAL A 237 13.05 -9.42 -13.24
CA VAL A 237 12.40 -8.56 -12.24
C VAL A 237 12.42 -7.09 -12.67
N ALA A 238 11.45 -6.32 -12.17
CA ALA A 238 11.38 -4.87 -12.37
C ALA A 238 10.75 -4.17 -11.16
N ASP A 239 11.35 -3.05 -10.75
CA ASP A 239 10.69 -2.09 -9.87
C ASP A 239 9.69 -1.25 -10.66
N VAL A 240 8.56 -0.94 -10.03
CA VAL A 240 7.50 -0.11 -10.59
C VAL A 240 7.27 1.03 -9.62
N PRO A 241 7.55 2.29 -10.00
CA PRO A 241 7.30 3.42 -9.09
C PRO A 241 5.81 3.48 -8.70
N VAL A 242 5.50 3.53 -7.41
CA VAL A 242 4.10 3.62 -6.92
C VAL A 242 3.38 4.84 -7.54
N ALA A 243 4.10 5.94 -7.77
CA ALA A 243 3.59 7.14 -8.45
C ALA A 243 3.10 6.90 -9.90
N SER A 244 3.51 5.80 -10.54
CA SER A 244 3.01 5.40 -11.86
C SER A 244 1.59 4.80 -11.82
N ASN A 245 1.06 4.58 -10.62
CA ASN A 245 -0.32 4.17 -10.33
C ASN A 245 -0.79 2.95 -11.16
N LYS A 246 0.06 1.94 -11.28
CA LYS A 246 -0.25 0.71 -12.02
C LYS A 246 -1.17 -0.19 -11.21
N ILE A 247 -2.48 -0.01 -11.36
CA ILE A 247 -3.51 -0.80 -10.67
C ILE A 247 -3.46 -2.26 -11.13
N LEU A 248 -3.39 -3.18 -10.16
CA LEU A 248 -3.27 -4.61 -10.41
C LEU A 248 -4.55 -5.21 -11.03
N LYS A 249 -5.74 -4.82 -10.53
CA LYS A 249 -7.04 -5.21 -11.10
C LYS A 249 -7.27 -4.53 -12.45
N ASN A 250 -6.58 -5.03 -13.46
CA ASN A 250 -6.63 -4.50 -14.82
C ASN A 250 -6.41 -5.61 -15.83
N GLN A 251 -6.61 -5.28 -17.10
CA GLN A 251 -6.16 -6.09 -18.20
C GLN A 251 -4.68 -5.77 -18.46
N TRP A 252 -3.83 -6.80 -18.43
CA TRP A 252 -2.39 -6.67 -18.62
C TRP A 252 -1.98 -7.29 -19.95
N ARG A 253 -1.15 -6.58 -20.72
CA ARG A 253 -0.47 -7.12 -21.89
C ARG A 253 0.93 -7.55 -21.51
N PHE A 254 1.26 -8.80 -21.81
CA PHE A 254 2.58 -9.39 -21.69
C PHE A 254 3.24 -9.47 -23.06
N LYS A 255 4.56 -9.29 -23.10
CA LYS A 255 5.39 -9.44 -24.27
C LYS A 255 6.63 -10.25 -23.94
N LEU A 256 6.91 -11.24 -24.79
CA LEU A 256 8.13 -12.02 -24.81
C LEU A 256 8.89 -11.70 -26.09
N ASP A 257 10.10 -11.19 -25.93
CA ASP A 257 11.04 -10.95 -27.02
C ASP A 257 12.25 -11.89 -26.88
N GLY A 258 12.85 -12.30 -28.00
CA GLY A 258 14.07 -13.11 -28.01
C GLY A 258 14.42 -13.64 -29.39
N SER A 259 15.56 -14.33 -29.50
CA SER A 259 16.03 -14.94 -30.75
C SER A 259 16.26 -16.42 -30.58
N VAL A 260 15.71 -17.23 -31.48
CA VAL A 260 15.82 -18.70 -31.47
C VAL A 260 16.68 -19.13 -32.66
N SER A 261 17.72 -19.93 -32.41
CA SER A 261 18.53 -20.50 -33.50
C SER A 261 17.82 -21.70 -34.14
N GLN A 262 18.21 -22.02 -35.38
CA GLN A 262 17.67 -23.20 -36.08
C GLN A 262 17.86 -24.51 -35.31
N SER A 263 18.93 -24.63 -34.50
CA SER A 263 19.21 -25.83 -33.70
C SER A 263 18.19 -26.09 -32.59
N TYR A 264 17.55 -25.05 -32.06
CA TYR A 264 16.52 -25.18 -31.02
C TYR A 264 15.10 -25.24 -31.58
N GLY A 265 14.88 -24.77 -32.81
CA GLY A 265 13.59 -24.79 -33.51
C GLY A 265 12.58 -23.78 -32.95
N THR A 266 12.14 -23.96 -31.71
CA THR A 266 11.21 -23.08 -31.01
C THR A 266 11.65 -22.85 -29.57
N PHE A 267 11.21 -21.73 -28.98
CA PHE A 267 11.30 -21.47 -27.55
C PHE A 267 9.92 -21.14 -27.03
N SER A 268 9.48 -21.81 -25.96
CA SER A 268 8.18 -21.55 -25.35
C SER A 268 8.34 -21.19 -23.89
N LEU A 269 7.56 -20.21 -23.44
CA LEU A 269 7.44 -19.83 -22.03
C LEU A 269 5.96 -19.85 -21.66
N ILE A 270 5.59 -20.56 -20.61
CA ILE A 270 4.31 -20.38 -19.92
C ILE A 270 4.57 -19.42 -18.75
N PRO A 271 4.19 -18.13 -18.86
CA PRO A 271 4.58 -17.14 -17.85
C PRO A 271 3.93 -17.39 -16.49
N GLU A 272 4.73 -17.22 -15.44
CA GLU A 272 4.28 -17.07 -14.06
C GLU A 272 4.68 -15.68 -13.58
N ILE A 273 3.69 -14.82 -13.35
CA ILE A 273 3.89 -13.40 -13.06
C ILE A 273 3.50 -13.12 -11.62
N ARG A 274 4.49 -12.82 -10.79
CA ARG A 274 4.28 -12.34 -9.42
C ARG A 274 4.21 -10.81 -9.42
N PHE A 275 3.07 -10.30 -9.00
CA PHE A 275 2.84 -8.88 -8.71
C PHE A 275 2.98 -8.65 -7.22
N SER A 276 3.93 -7.82 -6.81
CA SER A 276 3.97 -7.27 -5.45
C SER A 276 3.34 -5.89 -5.47
N TYR A 277 2.45 -5.63 -4.51
CA TYR A 277 1.61 -4.44 -4.52
C TYR A 277 1.43 -3.85 -3.13
N VAL A 278 1.14 -2.55 -3.10
CA VAL A 278 0.70 -1.79 -1.92
C VAL A 278 -0.76 -1.40 -2.13
N TYR A 279 -1.57 -1.45 -1.08
CA TYR A 279 -3.01 -1.16 -1.18
C TYR A 279 -3.53 -0.46 0.07
N PRO A 280 -4.46 0.50 -0.08
CA PRO A 280 -5.06 1.20 1.04
C PRO A 280 -6.04 0.28 1.80
N VAL A 281 -6.11 0.46 3.12
CA VAL A 281 -7.19 -0.08 3.94
C VAL A 281 -8.40 0.84 3.78
N LEU A 282 -9.43 0.35 3.09
CA LEU A 282 -10.64 1.10 2.76
C LEU A 282 -11.87 0.49 3.44
N PRO A 283 -12.97 1.25 3.60
CA PRO A 283 -14.25 0.69 4.03
C PRO A 283 -14.68 -0.46 3.10
N GLN A 284 -15.23 -1.52 3.67
CA GLN A 284 -15.83 -2.64 2.94
C GLN A 284 -17.22 -2.30 2.43
#